data_AF-A0A0F7TSF1-F1
#
_entry.id   AF-A0A0F7TSF1-F1
#
_cell.length_a   1.000
_cell.length_b   1.000
_cell.length_c   1.000
_cell.angle_alpha   90.00
_cell.angle_beta   90.00
_cell.angle_gamma   90.00
#
_symmetry.space_group_name_H-M   'P 1'
#
loop_
_entity.id
_entity.type
_entity.pdbx_description
1 polymer ?
#
loop_
_entity_poly.entity_id
_entity_poly.type
_entity_poly.pdbx_seq_one_letter_code
_entity_poly.pdbx_strand_id
1 'polypeptide(L)'
;MEGPNILTLRDSTVIAILDIFGISYFSLFTLQCLLFHFPTCYADISNSLATLLFGVGVISWCVLSLTYRILLVLSSTNAYDWEKLEFGGLLLLIYATTISYVALQFSTRPLAQLGYMCAISLLFVGHLVEVLVQTSSTPLTSIKFQYHCASLALLTLVPIIHSLAESLGQPVPLSLEVARVAVYNGLGAMQYFVRPLERMGLFQGWQPSLYIMHLVLVHSAVMLSPNIIPAVH
;
A
#
# COMPACT_ATOMS: atom_id res chain seq x y z
N MET A 1 -25.57 10.26 -24.83
CA MET A 1 -24.95 9.75 -23.58
C MET A 1 -24.78 8.26 -23.76
N GLU A 2 -23.58 7.81 -24.13
CA GLU A 2 -23.27 6.38 -24.09
C GLU A 2 -23.23 5.98 -22.60
N GLY A 3 -24.01 4.96 -22.23
CA GLY A 3 -24.04 4.45 -20.86
C GLY A 3 -22.68 3.90 -20.42
N PRO A 4 -22.45 3.71 -19.11
CA PRO A 4 -21.19 3.14 -18.62
C PRO A 4 -20.94 1.78 -19.27
N ASN A 5 -19.72 1.58 -19.78
CA ASN A 5 -19.30 0.31 -20.38
C ASN A 5 -19.46 -0.81 -19.34
N ILE A 6 -20.25 -1.84 -19.65
CA ILE A 6 -20.62 -2.91 -18.69
C ILE A 6 -19.38 -3.60 -18.10
N LEU A 7 -18.30 -3.67 -18.88
CA LEU A 7 -17.02 -4.23 -18.43
C LEU A 7 -16.34 -3.32 -17.39
N THR A 8 -16.31 -2.00 -17.59
CA THR A 8 -15.68 -1.07 -16.64
C THR A 8 -16.48 -0.97 -15.35
N LEU A 9 -17.81 -1.04 -15.43
CA LEU A 9 -18.68 -1.08 -14.26
C LEU A 9 -18.43 -2.33 -13.42
N ARG A 10 -18.36 -3.51 -14.05
CA ARG A 10 -18.11 -4.78 -13.37
C ARG A 10 -16.74 -4.78 -12.69
N ASP A 11 -15.70 -4.41 -13.42
CA ASP A 11 -14.32 -4.43 -12.90
C ASP A 11 -14.16 -3.44 -11.74
N SER A 12 -14.80 -2.26 -11.84
CA SER A 12 -14.87 -1.27 -10.76
C SER A 12 -15.64 -1.78 -9.55
N THR A 13 -16.71 -2.55 -9.76
CA THR A 13 -17.52 -3.10 -8.67
C THR A 13 -16.76 -4.13 -7.85
N VAL A 14 -16.03 -5.04 -8.51
CA VAL A 14 -15.21 -6.05 -7.81
C VAL A 14 -14.16 -5.39 -6.93
N ILE A 15 -13.46 -4.38 -7.46
CA ILE A 15 -12.43 -3.64 -6.72
C ILE A 15 -13.06 -2.82 -5.60
N ALA A 16 -14.18 -2.14 -5.85
CA ALA A 16 -14.88 -1.38 -4.82
C ALA A 16 -15.31 -2.26 -3.63
N ILE A 17 -15.74 -3.50 -3.88
CA ILE A 17 -16.06 -4.46 -2.82
C ILE A 17 -14.80 -4.75 -1.97
N LEU A 18 -13.66 -5.03 -2.60
CA LEU A 18 -12.39 -5.26 -1.90
C LEU A 18 -11.95 -4.04 -1.09
N ASP A 19 -12.05 -2.84 -1.67
CA ASP A 19 -11.73 -1.58 -0.99
C ASP A 19 -12.65 -1.34 0.21
N ILE A 20 -13.96 -1.60 0.08
CA ILE A 20 -14.91 -1.47 1.19
C ILE A 20 -14.58 -2.46 2.32
N PHE A 21 -14.19 -3.69 2.00
CA PHE A 21 -13.72 -4.66 3.00
C PHE A 21 -12.45 -4.14 3.70
N GLY A 22 -11.48 -3.65 2.94
CA GLY A 22 -10.27 -3.04 3.49
C GLY A 22 -10.56 -1.86 4.41
N ILE A 23 -11.38 -0.90 3.97
CA ILE A 23 -11.80 0.26 4.77
C ILE A 23 -12.49 -0.19 6.05
N SER A 24 -13.44 -1.13 5.95
CA SER A 24 -14.21 -1.59 7.12
C SER A 24 -13.31 -2.24 8.16
N TYR A 25 -12.44 -3.17 7.73
CA TYR A 25 -11.50 -3.85 8.61
C TYR A 25 -10.53 -2.85 9.26
N PHE A 26 -9.89 -2.00 8.47
CA PHE A 26 -8.86 -1.09 8.99
C PHE A 26 -9.45 0.07 9.80
N SER A 27 -10.70 0.46 9.56
CA SER A 27 -11.41 1.41 10.43
C SER A 27 -11.63 0.80 11.82
N LEU A 28 -12.08 -0.46 11.89
CA LEU A 28 -12.24 -1.17 13.16
C LEU A 28 -10.90 -1.39 13.86
N PHE A 29 -9.85 -1.78 13.11
CA PHE A 29 -8.48 -1.90 13.62
C PHE A 29 -7.98 -0.58 14.22
N THR A 30 -8.10 0.53 13.47
CA THR A 30 -7.66 1.86 13.92
C THR A 30 -8.45 2.32 15.15
N LEU A 31 -9.77 2.08 15.17
CA LEU A 31 -10.62 2.37 16.31
C LEU A 31 -10.22 1.53 17.54
N GLN A 32 -9.95 0.24 17.36
CA GLN A 32 -9.48 -0.64 18.42
C GLN A 32 -8.12 -0.18 18.99
N CYS A 33 -7.21 0.29 18.14
CA CYS A 33 -5.94 0.88 18.58
C CYS A 33 -6.16 2.15 19.39
N LEU A 34 -7.04 3.06 18.93
CA LEU A 34 -7.37 4.31 19.64
C LEU A 34 -8.08 4.10 20.97
N LEU A 35 -8.98 3.11 21.06
CA LEU A 35 -9.79 2.89 22.25
C LEU A 35 -9.07 2.05 23.32
N PHE A 36 -8.28 1.05 22.91
CA PHE A 36 -7.75 0.04 23.83
C PHE A 36 -6.23 -0.01 23.93
N HIS A 37 -5.50 0.54 22.96
CA HIS A 37 -4.03 0.47 22.89
C HIS A 37 -3.39 1.86 22.81
N PHE A 38 -4.16 2.91 23.11
CA PHE A 38 -3.62 4.27 23.15
C PHE A 38 -2.73 4.41 24.39
N PRO A 39 -1.51 4.91 24.25
CA PRO A 39 -0.50 4.78 25.29
C PRO A 39 -0.73 5.80 26.40
N THR A 40 -0.52 5.37 27.64
CA THR A 40 -0.55 6.22 28.83
C THR A 40 0.83 6.77 29.19
N CYS A 41 1.90 6.23 28.60
CA CYS A 41 3.29 6.64 28.81
C CYS A 41 3.88 7.31 27.56
N TYR A 42 4.73 8.33 27.76
CA TYR A 42 5.34 9.10 26.67
C TYR A 42 6.21 8.24 25.73
N ALA A 43 6.83 7.17 26.24
CA ALA A 43 7.69 6.29 25.46
C ALA A 43 6.92 5.52 24.36
N ASP A 44 5.64 5.22 24.60
CA ASP A 44 4.84 4.36 23.72
C ASP A 44 4.01 5.16 22.70
N ILE A 45 3.89 6.49 22.88
CA ILE A 45 3.21 7.41 21.96
C ILE A 45 3.71 7.24 20.52
N SER A 46 5.03 7.14 20.33
CA SER A 46 5.60 7.00 18.98
C SER A 46 5.22 5.68 18.33
N ASN A 47 5.12 4.59 19.09
CA ASN A 47 4.81 3.26 18.56
C ASN A 47 3.33 3.15 18.21
N SER A 48 2.45 3.73 19.04
CA SER A 48 1.01 3.81 18.73
C SER A 48 0.75 4.69 17.52
N LEU A 49 1.44 5.84 17.39
CA LEU A 49 1.33 6.68 16.19
C LEU A 49 1.80 5.95 14.93
N ALA A 50 2.88 5.16 15.00
CA ALA A 50 3.32 4.31 13.90
C ALA A 50 2.24 3.29 13.50
N THR A 51 1.60 2.65 14.48
CA THR A 51 0.52 1.68 14.23
C THR A 51 -0.72 2.34 13.61
N LEU A 52 -1.09 3.54 14.08
CA LEU A 52 -2.17 4.32 13.51
C LEU A 52 -1.84 4.77 12.08
N LEU A 53 -0.61 5.19 11.81
CA LEU A 53 -0.16 5.57 10.48
C LEU A 53 -0.30 4.41 9.50
N PHE A 54 -0.02 3.18 9.92
CA PHE A 54 -0.24 1.98 9.10
C PHE A 54 -1.71 1.81 8.76
N GLY A 55 -2.60 1.81 9.77
CA GLY A 55 -4.05 1.65 9.57
C GLY A 55 -4.65 2.74 8.68
N VAL A 56 -4.32 4.01 8.97
CA VAL A 56 -4.77 5.18 8.19
C VAL A 56 -4.21 5.13 6.77
N GLY A 57 -2.97 4.66 6.58
CA GLY A 57 -2.36 4.47 5.26
C GLY A 57 -3.16 3.50 4.39
N VAL A 58 -3.57 2.36 4.94
CA VAL A 58 -4.40 1.38 4.23
C VAL A 58 -5.78 1.95 3.89
N ILE A 59 -6.43 2.62 4.85
CA ILE A 59 -7.72 3.28 4.63
C ILE A 59 -7.60 4.32 3.51
N SER A 60 -6.56 5.15 3.54
CA SER A 60 -6.36 6.21 2.56
C SER A 60 -6.19 5.65 1.15
N TRP A 61 -5.41 4.58 0.99
CA TRP A 61 -5.28 3.90 -0.30
C TRP A 61 -6.63 3.34 -0.81
N CYS A 62 -7.37 2.62 0.04
CA CYS A 62 -8.67 2.07 -0.34
C CYS A 62 -9.66 3.17 -0.71
N VAL A 63 -9.68 4.31 0.01
CA VAL A 63 -10.54 5.46 -0.30
C VAL A 63 -10.16 6.11 -1.62
N LEU A 64 -8.86 6.28 -1.88
CA LEU A 64 -8.36 6.85 -3.14
C LEU A 64 -8.68 5.93 -4.33
N SER A 65 -8.52 4.61 -4.17
CA SER A 65 -8.94 3.60 -5.14
C SER A 65 -10.45 3.67 -5.40
N LEU A 66 -11.27 3.63 -4.35
CA LEU A 66 -12.73 3.71 -4.45
C LEU A 66 -13.17 5.00 -5.16
N THR A 67 -12.57 6.13 -4.80
CA THR A 67 -12.86 7.43 -5.42
C THR A 67 -12.53 7.40 -6.91
N TYR A 68 -11.36 6.87 -7.28
CA TYR A 68 -11.01 6.67 -8.68
C TYR A 68 -12.04 5.82 -9.42
N ARG A 69 -12.48 4.69 -8.85
CA ARG A 69 -13.47 3.79 -9.47
C ARG A 69 -14.83 4.45 -9.64
N ILE A 70 -15.30 5.20 -8.65
CA ILE A 70 -16.55 5.97 -8.74
C ILE A 70 -16.45 7.01 -9.85
N LEU A 71 -15.34 7.76 -9.91
CA LEU A 71 -15.11 8.78 -10.93
C LEU A 71 -14.96 8.16 -12.32
N LEU A 72 -14.33 7.00 -12.44
CA LEU A 72 -14.19 6.25 -13.69
C LEU A 72 -15.55 5.81 -14.27
N VAL A 73 -16.49 5.43 -13.40
CA VAL A 73 -17.86 5.06 -13.80
C VAL A 73 -18.70 6.28 -14.14
N LEU A 74 -18.55 7.38 -13.38
CA LEU A 74 -19.35 8.60 -13.54
C LEU A 74 -18.85 9.53 -14.66
N SER A 75 -17.54 9.52 -14.97
CA SER A 75 -16.91 10.44 -15.92
C SER A 75 -16.18 9.66 -17.01
N SER A 76 -16.71 9.71 -18.25
CA SER A 76 -16.07 9.06 -19.40
C SER A 76 -14.94 9.89 -20.02
N THR A 77 -14.85 11.20 -19.75
CA THR A 77 -13.94 12.13 -20.44
C THR A 77 -12.61 12.40 -19.71
N ASN A 78 -12.56 12.29 -18.38
CA ASN A 78 -11.35 12.61 -17.58
C ASN A 78 -10.76 11.40 -16.83
N ALA A 79 -11.10 10.18 -17.23
CA ALA A 79 -10.68 8.95 -16.55
C ALA A 79 -9.16 8.83 -16.33
N TYR A 80 -8.35 9.38 -17.24
CA TYR A 80 -6.89 9.36 -17.14
C TYR A 80 -6.31 10.30 -16.09
N ASP A 81 -6.96 11.44 -15.82
CA ASP A 81 -6.49 12.37 -14.78
C ASP A 81 -6.70 11.78 -13.37
N TRP A 82 -7.76 10.98 -13.21
CA TRP A 82 -8.11 10.37 -11.94
C TRP A 82 -7.30 9.10 -11.62
N GLU A 83 -6.65 8.47 -12.60
CA GLU A 83 -5.76 7.30 -12.41
C GLU A 83 -4.61 7.62 -11.43
N LYS A 84 -4.19 8.88 -11.38
CA LYS A 84 -3.20 9.38 -10.42
C LYS A 84 -3.61 9.18 -8.96
N LEU A 85 -4.92 9.14 -8.65
CA LEU A 85 -5.40 8.89 -7.29
C LEU A 85 -5.08 7.46 -6.86
N GLU A 86 -5.34 6.47 -7.72
CA GLU A 86 -5.03 5.06 -7.42
C GLU A 86 -3.53 4.87 -7.20
N PHE A 87 -2.70 5.52 -8.04
CA PHE A 87 -1.25 5.43 -7.96
C PHE A 87 -0.65 6.16 -6.78
N GLY A 88 -1.11 7.38 -6.52
CA GLY A 88 -0.75 8.14 -5.32
C GLY A 88 -1.14 7.38 -4.06
N GLY A 89 -2.30 6.73 -4.07
CA GLY A 89 -2.75 5.85 -2.99
C GLY A 89 -1.83 4.65 -2.79
N LEU A 90 -1.39 3.99 -3.87
CA LEU A 90 -0.49 2.85 -3.77
C LEU A 90 0.90 3.25 -3.25
N LEU A 91 1.45 4.38 -3.70
CA LEU A 91 2.69 4.94 -3.15
C LEU A 91 2.52 5.29 -1.66
N LEU A 92 1.39 5.87 -1.27
CA LEU A 92 1.06 6.20 0.12
C LEU A 92 0.98 4.94 0.99
N LEU A 93 0.41 3.85 0.47
CA LEU A 93 0.36 2.56 1.16
C LEU A 93 1.77 2.01 1.43
N ILE A 94 2.64 1.98 0.39
CA ILE A 94 4.03 1.52 0.52
C ILE A 94 4.78 2.40 1.53
N TYR A 95 4.58 3.72 1.47
CA TYR A 95 5.17 4.66 2.40
C TYR A 95 4.72 4.41 3.84
N ALA A 96 3.40 4.39 4.09
CA ALA A 96 2.84 4.24 5.42
C ALA A 96 3.26 2.91 6.06
N THR A 97 3.15 1.79 5.32
CA THR A 97 3.59 0.46 5.79
C THR A 97 5.06 0.45 6.19
N THR A 98 5.92 1.07 5.39
CA THR A 98 7.37 1.06 5.63
C THR A 98 7.78 1.99 6.77
N ILE A 99 7.22 3.20 6.83
CA ILE A 99 7.51 4.14 7.92
C ILE A 99 7.05 3.56 9.25
N SER A 100 5.87 2.94 9.29
CA SER A 100 5.38 2.26 10.49
C SER A 100 6.31 1.12 10.91
N TYR A 101 6.77 0.29 9.96
CA TYR A 101 7.75 -0.75 10.25
C TYR A 101 9.08 -0.18 10.79
N VAL A 102 9.65 0.82 10.12
CA VAL A 102 10.91 1.45 10.54
C VAL A 102 10.77 2.07 11.94
N ALA A 103 9.64 2.72 12.21
CA ALA A 103 9.38 3.33 13.50
C ALA A 103 9.37 2.31 14.64
N LEU A 104 8.73 1.16 14.42
CA LEU A 104 8.60 0.10 15.43
C LEU A 104 9.91 -0.69 15.60
N GLN A 105 10.53 -1.08 14.49
CA GLN A 105 11.71 -1.95 14.49
C GLN A 105 12.99 -1.24 14.97
N PHE A 106 13.15 0.05 14.67
CA PHE A 106 14.35 0.83 15.01
C PHE A 106 14.14 1.82 16.16
N SER A 107 13.10 1.63 16.98
CA SER A 107 12.77 2.49 18.13
C SER A 107 13.92 2.67 19.13
N THR A 108 14.79 1.66 19.26
CA THR A 108 15.99 1.69 20.12
C THR A 108 17.21 2.36 19.46
N ARG A 109 17.12 2.72 18.17
CA ARG A 109 18.23 3.23 17.35
C ARG A 109 17.82 4.48 16.57
N PRO A 110 17.76 5.64 17.24
CA PRO A 110 17.14 6.85 16.68
C PRO A 110 17.86 7.38 15.43
N LEU A 111 19.18 7.19 15.32
CA LEU A 111 19.94 7.62 14.14
C LEU A 111 19.59 6.81 12.88
N ALA A 112 19.51 5.48 13.02
CA ALA A 112 19.13 4.60 11.91
C ALA A 112 17.67 4.82 11.51
N GLN A 113 16.78 4.93 12.51
CA GLN A 113 15.37 5.24 12.33
C GLN A 113 15.18 6.55 11.55
N LEU A 114 15.82 7.64 11.98
CA LEU A 114 15.74 8.94 11.32
C LEU A 114 16.31 8.89 9.89
N GLY A 115 17.44 8.22 9.70
CA GLY A 115 18.06 8.06 8.39
C GLY A 115 17.14 7.36 7.39
N TYR A 116 16.53 6.25 7.80
CA TYR A 116 15.58 5.52 6.97
C TYR A 116 14.30 6.32 6.70
N MET A 117 13.70 6.91 7.73
CA MET A 117 12.52 7.76 7.54
C MET A 117 12.79 8.90 6.57
N CYS A 118 13.90 9.61 6.73
CA CYS A 118 14.27 10.72 5.84
C CYS A 118 14.45 10.25 4.39
N ALA A 119 15.22 9.19 4.16
CA ALA A 119 15.46 8.66 2.82
C ALA A 119 14.15 8.21 2.14
N ILE A 120 13.30 7.48 2.87
CA ILE A 120 12.03 6.98 2.36
C ILE A 120 11.05 8.14 2.09
N SER A 121 10.94 9.11 3.00
CA SER A 121 10.08 10.28 2.82
C SER A 121 10.50 11.15 1.64
N LEU A 122 11.80 11.40 1.46
CA LEU A 122 12.30 12.18 0.32
C LEU A 122 11.94 11.50 -1.02
N LEU A 123 12.16 10.18 -1.11
CA LEU A 123 11.89 9.43 -2.33
C LEU A 123 10.38 9.32 -2.59
N PHE A 124 9.57 9.09 -1.54
CA PHE A 124 8.11 9.10 -1.63
C PHE A 124 7.57 10.44 -2.13
N VAL A 125 8.01 11.57 -1.54
CA VAL A 125 7.58 12.91 -1.95
C VAL A 125 8.00 13.19 -3.39
N GLY A 126 9.24 12.81 -3.77
CA GLY A 126 9.72 12.94 -5.14
C GLY A 126 8.81 12.24 -6.15
N HIS A 127 8.53 10.94 -5.92
CA HIS A 127 7.67 10.16 -6.81
C HIS A 127 6.20 10.62 -6.79
N LEU A 128 5.69 11.05 -5.64
CA LEU A 128 4.32 11.57 -5.54
C LEU A 128 4.17 12.85 -6.35
N VAL A 129 5.12 13.79 -6.25
CA VAL A 129 5.11 15.03 -7.05
C VAL A 129 5.19 14.70 -8.54
N GLU A 130 6.05 13.77 -8.95
CA GLU A 130 6.16 13.33 -10.34
C GLU A 130 4.83 12.76 -10.88
N VAL A 131 4.15 11.90 -10.10
CA VAL A 131 2.84 11.34 -10.47
C VAL A 131 1.77 12.42 -10.57
N LEU A 132 1.75 13.39 -9.65
CA LEU A 132 0.75 14.46 -9.65
C LEU A 132 0.94 15.43 -10.82
N VAL A 133 2.19 15.80 -11.13
CA VAL A 133 2.54 16.76 -12.19
C VAL A 133 2.45 16.15 -13.59
N GLN A 134 2.56 14.83 -13.73
CA GLN A 134 2.52 14.16 -15.04
C GLN A 134 1.25 14.50 -15.82
N THR A 135 1.36 15.07 -17.02
CA THR A 135 0.20 15.44 -17.84
C THR A 135 -0.46 14.22 -18.49
N SER A 136 -1.77 14.28 -18.69
CA SER A 136 -2.68 13.20 -19.14
C SER A 136 -2.49 12.71 -20.58
N SER A 137 -1.41 13.10 -21.26
CA SER A 137 -1.18 12.76 -22.67
C SER A 137 -0.80 11.31 -22.90
N THR A 138 -0.53 10.52 -21.85
CA THR A 138 -0.25 9.07 -21.95
C THR A 138 -0.93 8.30 -20.83
N PRO A 139 -1.55 7.13 -21.11
CA PRO A 139 -2.16 6.30 -20.07
C PRO A 139 -1.10 5.94 -19.01
N LEU A 140 -1.47 6.09 -17.75
CA LEU A 140 -0.52 6.13 -16.64
C LEU A 140 -0.03 4.72 -16.22
N THR A 141 -0.61 3.66 -16.80
CA THR A 141 0.00 2.31 -16.99
C THR A 141 1.40 2.28 -17.62
N SER A 142 1.99 3.45 -17.87
CA SER A 142 3.37 3.72 -18.26
C SER A 142 4.41 2.99 -17.40
N ILE A 143 5.47 2.52 -18.07
CA ILE A 143 6.71 1.99 -17.49
C ILE A 143 7.25 2.87 -16.35
N LYS A 144 6.99 4.19 -16.39
CA LYS A 144 7.37 5.13 -15.32
C LYS A 144 6.74 4.82 -13.97
N PHE A 145 5.44 4.51 -13.91
CA PHE A 145 4.78 4.16 -12.64
C PHE A 145 5.32 2.85 -12.06
N GLN A 146 5.56 1.86 -12.93
CA GLN A 146 6.20 0.60 -12.54
C GLN A 146 7.58 0.85 -11.94
N TYR A 147 8.34 1.75 -12.56
CA TYR A 147 9.64 2.19 -12.05
C TYR A 147 9.52 2.87 -10.68
N HIS A 148 8.61 3.81 -10.48
CA HIS A 148 8.41 4.49 -9.19
C HIS A 148 8.01 3.52 -8.06
N CYS A 149 7.14 2.55 -8.37
CA CYS A 149 6.76 1.52 -7.41
C CYS A 149 7.95 0.60 -7.09
N ALA A 150 8.69 0.16 -8.11
CA ALA A 150 9.84 -0.71 -7.94
C ALA A 150 10.98 -0.01 -7.19
N SER A 151 11.28 1.26 -7.50
CA SER A 151 12.32 2.04 -6.81
C SER A 151 11.98 2.24 -5.34
N LEU A 152 10.73 2.62 -5.04
CA LEU A 152 10.27 2.78 -3.66
C LEU A 152 10.34 1.43 -2.94
N ALA A 153 9.78 0.36 -3.51
CA ALA A 153 9.81 -0.98 -2.92
C ALA A 153 11.23 -1.53 -2.71
N LEU A 154 12.17 -1.28 -3.61
CA LEU A 154 13.57 -1.66 -3.43
C LEU A 154 14.20 -0.91 -2.25
N LEU A 155 13.88 0.37 -2.07
CA LEU A 155 14.35 1.14 -0.92
C LEU A 155 13.75 0.61 0.39
N THR A 156 12.48 0.19 0.40
CA THR A 156 11.83 -0.37 1.60
C THR A 156 12.42 -1.71 2.03
N LEU A 157 13.08 -2.45 1.12
CA LEU A 157 13.81 -3.67 1.45
C LEU A 157 15.09 -3.41 2.26
N VAL A 158 15.70 -2.23 2.15
CA VAL A 158 16.97 -1.91 2.85
C VAL A 158 16.84 -2.03 4.38
N PRO A 159 15.88 -1.38 5.07
CA PRO A 159 15.72 -1.55 6.51
C PRO A 159 15.35 -2.99 6.90
N ILE A 160 14.61 -3.71 6.05
CA ILE A 160 14.28 -5.12 6.28
C ILE A 160 15.55 -5.97 6.26
N ILE A 161 16.39 -5.83 5.24
CA ILE A 161 17.66 -6.55 5.12
C ILE A 161 18.60 -6.21 6.28
N HIS A 162 18.69 -4.92 6.66
CA HIS A 162 19.48 -4.49 7.82
C HIS A 162 19.03 -5.25 9.08
N SER A 163 17.74 -5.19 9.40
CA SER A 163 17.22 -5.83 10.60
C SER A 163 17.45 -7.36 10.61
N LEU A 164 17.30 -8.02 9.46
CA LEU A 164 17.52 -9.45 9.32
C LEU A 164 18.99 -9.82 9.45
N ALA A 165 19.89 -9.03 8.85
CA ALA A 165 21.34 -9.24 8.93
C ALA A 165 21.87 -9.10 10.36
N GLU A 166 21.31 -8.20 11.16
CA GLU A 166 21.69 -8.05 12.55
C GLU A 166 21.10 -9.14 13.47
N SER A 167 20.00 -9.77 13.06
CA SER A 167 19.29 -10.78 13.84
C SER A 167 19.89 -12.19 13.79
N LEU A 168 21.12 -12.36 13.28
CA LEU A 168 21.87 -13.62 13.27
C LEU A 168 22.15 -14.11 14.71
N GLY A 169 21.12 -14.62 15.39
CA GLY A 169 21.19 -15.14 16.76
C GLY A 169 19.90 -15.09 17.61
N GLN A 170 18.86 -14.33 17.25
CA GLN A 170 17.60 -14.23 18.01
C GLN A 170 16.38 -13.97 17.08
N PRO A 171 15.16 -14.39 17.47
CA PRO A 171 13.98 -14.24 16.61
C PRO A 171 13.54 -12.77 16.53
N VAL A 172 13.56 -12.19 15.32
CA VAL A 172 12.90 -10.90 15.02
C VAL A 172 11.60 -11.18 14.27
N PRO A 173 10.47 -11.38 14.97
CA PRO A 173 9.21 -11.81 14.36
C PRO A 173 8.66 -10.78 13.37
N LEU A 174 8.75 -9.48 13.69
CA LEU A 174 8.18 -8.42 12.87
C LEU A 174 8.87 -8.30 11.50
N SER A 175 10.20 -8.37 11.46
CA SER A 175 10.96 -8.23 10.22
C SER A 175 10.77 -9.42 9.27
N LEU A 176 10.58 -10.63 9.81
CA LEU A 176 10.22 -11.81 9.02
C LEU A 176 8.82 -11.68 8.41
N GLU A 177 7.85 -11.21 9.18
CA GLU A 177 6.47 -11.01 8.70
C GLU A 177 6.40 -9.89 7.66
N VAL A 178 7.09 -8.78 7.87
CA VAL A 178 7.19 -7.70 6.88
C VAL A 178 7.92 -8.17 5.61
N ALA A 179 8.98 -8.98 5.74
CA ALA A 179 9.64 -9.59 4.58
C ALA A 179 8.70 -10.51 3.81
N ARG A 180 7.90 -11.33 4.52
CA ARG A 180 6.90 -12.21 3.91
C ARG A 180 5.84 -11.40 3.15
N VAL A 181 5.34 -10.32 3.76
CA VAL A 181 4.39 -9.39 3.13
C VAL A 181 4.99 -8.73 1.89
N ALA A 182 6.27 -8.29 1.96
CA ALA A 182 6.97 -7.73 0.82
C ALA A 182 7.09 -8.73 -0.34
N VAL A 183 7.36 -10.01 -0.05
CA VAL A 183 7.38 -11.08 -1.07
C VAL A 183 6.00 -11.28 -1.69
N TYR A 184 4.93 -11.38 -0.89
CA TYR A 184 3.58 -11.55 -1.42
C TYR A 184 3.14 -10.36 -2.28
N ASN A 185 3.39 -9.13 -1.82
CA ASN A 185 3.08 -7.92 -2.57
C ASN A 185 3.93 -7.81 -3.84
N GLY A 186 5.20 -8.22 -3.80
CA GLY A 186 6.06 -8.30 -4.98
C GLY A 186 5.55 -9.28 -6.03
N LEU A 187 5.09 -10.46 -5.61
CA LEU A 187 4.45 -11.43 -6.50
C LEU A 187 3.13 -10.90 -7.08
N GLY A 188 2.30 -10.24 -6.26
CA GLY A 188 1.07 -9.59 -6.70
C GLY A 188 1.33 -8.47 -7.72
N ALA A 189 2.36 -7.65 -7.49
CA ALA A 189 2.78 -6.61 -8.42
C ALA A 189 3.32 -7.20 -9.74
N MET A 190 4.13 -8.26 -9.67
CA MET A 190 4.61 -8.96 -10.86
C MET A 190 3.46 -9.53 -11.68
N GLN A 191 2.47 -10.14 -11.02
CA GLN A 191 1.25 -10.64 -11.66
C GLN A 191 0.49 -9.51 -12.39
N TYR A 192 0.34 -8.36 -11.74
CA TYR A 192 -0.30 -7.17 -12.31
C TYR A 192 0.46 -6.59 -13.52
N PHE A 193 1.79 -6.53 -13.47
CA PHE A 193 2.58 -5.99 -14.57
C PHE A 193 2.67 -6.93 -15.77
N VAL A 194 2.79 -8.24 -15.51
CA VAL A 194 2.92 -9.26 -16.58
C VAL A 194 1.55 -9.57 -17.20
N ARG A 195 0.45 -9.43 -16.46
CA ARG A 195 -0.92 -9.74 -16.90
C ARG A 195 -1.04 -11.12 -17.58
N PRO A 196 -0.53 -12.19 -16.96
CA PRO A 196 -0.41 -13.47 -17.67
C PRO A 196 -1.78 -14.06 -18.02
N LEU A 197 -2.76 -13.94 -17.11
CA LEU A 197 -4.10 -14.49 -17.31
C LEU A 197 -4.86 -13.75 -18.43
N GLU A 198 -4.69 -12.44 -18.53
CA GLU A 198 -5.25 -11.61 -19.60
C GLU A 198 -4.57 -11.90 -20.93
N ARG A 199 -3.23 -12.06 -20.94
CA ARG A 199 -2.47 -12.41 -22.15
C ARG A 199 -2.82 -13.80 -22.68
N MET A 200 -3.15 -14.74 -21.80
CA MET A 200 -3.62 -16.07 -22.17
C MET A 200 -5.09 -16.06 -22.66
N GLY A 201 -5.80 -14.94 -22.55
CA GLY A 201 -7.20 -14.82 -23.00
C GLY A 201 -8.20 -15.67 -22.22
N LEU A 202 -7.82 -16.18 -21.04
CA LEU A 202 -8.61 -17.12 -20.25
C LEU A 202 -9.93 -16.51 -19.73
N PHE A 203 -9.94 -15.18 -19.53
CA PHE A 203 -11.10 -14.47 -19.01
C PHE A 203 -11.43 -13.28 -19.91
N GLN A 204 -12.25 -13.53 -20.94
CA GLN A 204 -12.63 -12.51 -21.90
C GLN A 204 -13.27 -11.30 -21.21
N GLY A 205 -12.60 -10.16 -21.31
CA GLY A 205 -13.03 -8.87 -20.78
C GLY A 205 -12.83 -8.67 -19.28
N TRP A 206 -12.28 -9.62 -18.51
CA TRP A 206 -11.97 -9.43 -17.08
C TRP A 206 -10.53 -8.93 -16.89
N GLN A 207 -10.26 -8.29 -15.76
CA GLN A 207 -8.92 -7.89 -15.33
C GLN A 207 -8.47 -8.64 -14.05
N PRO A 208 -8.32 -9.98 -14.10
CA PRO A 208 -7.98 -10.78 -12.93
C PRO A 208 -6.66 -10.38 -12.26
N SER A 209 -5.67 -9.90 -13.00
CA SER A 209 -4.39 -9.47 -12.44
C SER A 209 -4.54 -8.22 -11.55
N LEU A 210 -5.44 -7.31 -11.90
CA LEU A 210 -5.80 -6.15 -11.10
C LEU A 210 -6.54 -6.57 -9.82
N TYR A 211 -7.48 -7.51 -9.91
CA TYR A 211 -8.20 -8.03 -8.74
C TYR A 211 -7.27 -8.76 -7.78
N ILE A 212 -6.37 -9.59 -8.31
CA ILE A 212 -5.37 -10.32 -7.52
C ILE A 212 -4.45 -9.33 -6.81
N MET A 213 -4.00 -8.26 -7.48
CA MET A 213 -3.18 -7.23 -6.85
C MET A 213 -3.89 -6.59 -5.65
N HIS A 214 -5.12 -6.09 -5.84
CA HIS A 214 -5.91 -5.48 -4.78
C HIS A 214 -6.19 -6.45 -3.63
N LEU A 215 -6.55 -7.69 -3.95
CA LEU A 215 -6.76 -8.74 -2.95
C LEU A 215 -5.48 -9.04 -2.16
N VAL A 216 -4.34 -9.20 -2.82
CA VAL A 216 -3.06 -9.49 -2.18
C VAL A 216 -2.62 -8.34 -1.28
N LEU A 217 -2.82 -7.09 -1.69
CA LEU A 217 -2.49 -5.90 -0.90
C LEU A 217 -3.36 -5.81 0.37
N VAL A 218 -4.69 -5.96 0.25
CA VAL A 218 -5.59 -5.95 1.41
C VAL A 218 -5.32 -7.13 2.32
N HIS A 219 -5.21 -8.34 1.76
CA HIS A 219 -4.97 -9.55 2.53
C HIS A 219 -3.62 -9.52 3.26
N SER A 220 -2.55 -9.07 2.59
CA SER A 220 -1.23 -8.98 3.22
C SER A 220 -1.21 -7.95 4.34
N ALA A 221 -1.92 -6.82 4.18
CA ALA A 221 -2.09 -5.84 5.25
C ALA A 221 -2.88 -6.42 6.44
N VAL A 222 -3.96 -7.17 6.18
CA VAL A 222 -4.74 -7.86 7.23
C VAL A 222 -3.86 -8.86 8.00
N MET A 223 -3.02 -9.62 7.29
CA MET A 223 -2.09 -10.57 7.91
C MET A 223 -0.97 -9.90 8.69
N LEU A 224 -0.59 -8.68 8.31
CA LEU A 224 0.43 -7.90 9.03
C LEU A 224 -0.13 -7.22 10.29
N SER A 225 -1.40 -6.82 10.27
CA SER A 225 -2.04 -6.06 11.35
C SER A 225 -1.89 -6.66 12.77
N PRO A 226 -2.07 -7.98 13.01
CA PRO A 226 -1.94 -8.53 14.37
C PRO A 226 -0.50 -8.55 14.87
N ASN A 227 0.49 -8.47 13.98
CA ASN A 227 1.90 -8.47 14.33
C ASN A 227 2.43 -7.06 14.67
N ILE A 228 1.70 -6.02 14.25
CA ILE A 228 2.03 -4.62 14.56
C ILE A 228 1.54 -4.22 15.95
N ILE A 229 0.37 -4.71 16.38
CA ILE A 229 -0.21 -4.42 17.71
C ILE A 229 0.73 -4.74 18.89
N PRO A 230 1.36 -5.94 18.97
CA PRO A 230 2.24 -6.27 20.08
C PRO A 230 3.58 -5.51 20.05
N ALA A 231 3.93 -4.82 18.96
CA ALA A 231 5.13 -3.97 18.90
C ALA A 231 4.92 -2.59 19.57
N VAL A 232 3.72 -2.33 20.11
CA VAL A 232 3.35 -1.10 20.82
C VAL A 232 3.69 -1.17 22.32
N HIS A 233 3.91 -2.36 22.87
CA HIS A 233 4.12 -2.61 24.32
C HIS A 233 5.42 -3.36 24.61
#